data_AF-A0A5D2M3M7-F1
#
_entry.id   AF-A0A5D2M3M7-F1
#
_cell.length_a   1.000
_cell.length_b   1.000
_cell.length_c   1.000
_cell.angle_alpha   90.00
_cell.angle_beta   90.00
_cell.angle_gamma   90.00
#
_symmetry.space_group_name_H-M   'P 1'
#
loop_
_entity.id
_entity.type
_entity.pdbx_description
1 polymer ?
#
loop_
_entity_poly.entity_id
_entity_poly.type
_entity_poly.pdbx_seq_one_letter_code
_entity_poly.pdbx_strand_id
1 'polypeptide(L)'
;MEALLSEFTFLSDQALQGKNFDPSNIEDLMKLFEIESYKAWAAMELEQEEEVKEAETSMQQAEGYLDSVMEAAMDEFRRLEEEMERMAKAELKDLEDTADKARKMGNLMEKAAAIASKKYVEAALNSATASMKSAWKGLSSKKVHPS
;
A
#
# COMPACT_ATOMS: atom_id res chain seq x y z
N MET A 1 -42.74 -31.35 25.10
CA MET A 1 -42.89 -32.21 23.89
C MET A 1 -42.71 -33.71 24.15
N GLU A 2 -41.53 -34.18 24.61
CA GLU A 2 -41.24 -35.62 24.78
C GLU A 2 -42.24 -36.39 25.65
N ALA A 3 -42.67 -35.81 26.77
CA ALA A 3 -43.68 -36.41 27.64
C ALA A 3 -45.02 -36.64 26.90
N LEU A 4 -45.43 -35.68 26.06
CA LEU A 4 -46.67 -35.79 25.27
C LEU A 4 -46.55 -36.87 24.19
N LEU A 5 -45.37 -37.03 23.56
CA LEU A 5 -45.11 -38.09 22.58
C LEU A 5 -45.15 -39.48 23.24
N SER A 6 -44.60 -39.60 24.44
CA SER A 6 -44.66 -40.83 25.23
C SER A 6 -46.10 -41.19 25.61
N GLU A 7 -46.88 -40.20 26.05
CA GLU A 7 -48.29 -40.40 26.42
C GLU A 7 -49.17 -40.73 25.20
N PHE A 8 -48.89 -40.10 24.05
CA PHE A 8 -49.56 -40.41 22.79
C PHE A 8 -49.32 -41.86 22.36
N THR A 9 -48.07 -42.31 22.47
CA THR A 9 -47.69 -43.70 22.16
C THR A 9 -48.44 -44.67 23.08
N PHE A 10 -48.46 -44.39 24.37
CA PHE A 10 -49.18 -45.20 25.36
C PHE A 10 -50.68 -45.29 25.07
N LEU A 11 -51.35 -44.16 24.82
CA LEU A 11 -52.78 -44.14 24.52
C LEU A 11 -53.10 -44.82 23.18
N SER A 12 -52.22 -44.70 22.19
CA SER A 12 -52.36 -45.37 20.88
C SER A 12 -52.28 -46.88 21.01
N ASP A 13 -51.32 -47.40 21.81
CA ASP A 13 -51.22 -48.82 22.11
C ASP A 13 -52.45 -49.34 22.85
N GLN A 14 -52.97 -48.56 23.79
CA GLN A 14 -54.19 -48.89 24.53
C GLN A 14 -55.43 -48.93 23.63
N ALA A 15 -55.55 -48.01 22.66
CA ALA A 15 -56.65 -48.00 21.69
C ALA A 15 -56.68 -49.25 20.80
N LEU A 16 -55.51 -49.85 20.51
CA LEU A 16 -55.40 -51.09 19.73
C LEU A 16 -55.80 -52.35 20.52
N GLN A 17 -55.55 -52.35 21.84
CA GLN A 17 -55.65 -53.56 22.67
C GLN A 17 -56.87 -53.58 23.60
N GLY A 18 -57.41 -52.42 23.97
CA GLY A 18 -58.43 -52.28 25.01
C GLY A 18 -59.86 -52.10 24.48
N LYS A 19 -60.80 -52.96 24.90
CA LYS A 19 -62.24 -52.82 24.59
C LYS A 19 -62.94 -51.65 25.30
N ASN A 20 -62.30 -51.05 26.33
CA ASN A 20 -62.82 -49.94 27.14
C ASN A 20 -62.03 -48.64 26.92
N PHE A 21 -61.40 -48.48 25.76
CA PHE A 21 -60.69 -47.25 25.43
C PHE A 21 -61.67 -46.06 25.36
N ASP A 22 -61.29 -44.94 25.96
CA ASP A 22 -62.04 -43.69 25.91
C ASP A 22 -61.37 -42.71 24.93
N PRO A 23 -61.99 -42.43 23.77
CA PRO A 23 -61.46 -41.49 22.78
C PRO A 23 -61.25 -40.06 23.29
N SER A 24 -61.95 -39.63 24.34
CA SER A 24 -61.81 -38.28 24.89
C SER A 24 -60.41 -38.01 25.44
N ASN A 25 -59.71 -39.05 25.93
CA ASN A 25 -58.33 -38.93 26.41
C ASN A 25 -57.34 -38.56 25.30
N ILE A 26 -57.55 -39.04 24.06
CA ILE A 26 -56.73 -38.61 22.92
C ILE A 26 -57.04 -37.15 22.57
N GLU A 27 -58.31 -36.75 22.60
CA GLU A 27 -58.68 -35.37 22.30
C GLU A 27 -58.05 -34.38 23.29
N ASP A 28 -58.08 -34.70 24.59
CA ASP A 28 -57.47 -33.86 25.62
C ASP A 28 -55.94 -33.83 25.48
N LEU A 29 -55.32 -34.95 25.11
CA LEU A 29 -53.89 -34.98 24.78
C LEU A 29 -53.56 -34.13 23.54
N MET A 30 -54.43 -34.14 22.51
CA MET A 30 -54.24 -33.30 21.32
C MET A 30 -54.31 -31.80 21.64
N LYS A 31 -55.20 -31.39 22.57
CA LYS A 31 -55.23 -30.01 23.07
C LYS A 31 -53.92 -29.62 23.76
N LEU A 32 -53.31 -30.54 24.52
CA LEU A 32 -52.00 -30.30 25.13
C LEU A 32 -50.89 -30.19 24.08
N PHE A 33 -50.91 -31.02 23.03
CA PHE A 33 -49.98 -30.91 21.90
C PHE A 33 -50.09 -29.56 21.20
N GLU A 34 -51.31 -29.10 20.94
CA GLU A 34 -51.55 -27.80 20.31
C GLU A 34 -50.93 -26.67 21.14
N ILE A 35 -51.22 -26.63 22.45
CA ILE A 35 -50.70 -25.62 23.37
C ILE A 35 -49.17 -25.67 23.43
N GLU A 36 -48.60 -26.86 23.58
CA GLU A 36 -47.14 -27.04 23.67
C GLU A 36 -46.45 -26.64 22.37
N SER A 37 -47.05 -26.95 21.22
CA SER A 37 -46.51 -26.59 19.90
C SER A 37 -46.53 -25.07 19.69
N TYR A 38 -47.60 -24.38 20.06
CA TYR A 38 -47.64 -22.92 20.00
C TYR A 38 -46.62 -22.27 20.94
N LYS A 39 -46.44 -22.81 22.15
CA LYS A 39 -45.42 -22.31 23.07
C LYS A 39 -44.02 -22.51 22.53
N ALA A 40 -43.73 -23.68 21.97
CA ALA A 40 -42.43 -23.98 21.37
C ALA A 40 -42.16 -23.06 20.18
N TRP A 41 -43.16 -22.82 19.33
CA TRP A 41 -43.04 -21.91 18.20
C TRP A 41 -42.81 -20.46 18.66
N ALA A 42 -43.59 -19.96 19.61
CA ALA A 42 -43.41 -18.61 20.14
C ALA A 42 -42.04 -18.42 20.82
N ALA A 43 -41.53 -19.43 21.51
CA ALA A 43 -40.20 -19.40 22.10
C ALA A 43 -39.10 -19.38 21.03
N MET A 44 -39.23 -20.20 19.99
CA MET A 44 -38.30 -20.24 18.87
C MET A 44 -38.28 -18.91 18.08
N GLU A 45 -39.45 -18.32 17.85
CA GLU A 45 -39.55 -17.03 17.15
C GLU A 45 -38.91 -15.90 17.96
N LEU A 46 -39.10 -15.89 19.29
CA LEU A 46 -38.43 -14.94 20.18
C LEU A 46 -36.91 -15.11 20.20
N GLU A 47 -36.42 -16.35 20.31
CA GLU A 47 -34.98 -16.66 20.25
C GLU A 47 -34.38 -16.22 18.91
N GLN A 48 -35.08 -16.49 17.81
CA GLN A 48 -34.65 -16.06 16.49
C GLN A 48 -34.61 -14.53 16.33
N GLU A 49 -35.59 -13.80 16.87
CA GLU A 49 -35.57 -12.33 16.88
C GLU A 49 -34.37 -11.78 17.68
N GLU A 50 -34.06 -12.40 18.82
CA GLU A 50 -32.91 -12.02 19.65
C GLU A 50 -31.59 -12.30 18.93
N GLU A 51 -31.41 -13.49 18.35
CA GLU A 51 -30.24 -13.86 17.55
C GLU A 51 -30.01 -12.91 16.36
N VAL A 52 -31.08 -12.55 15.64
CA VAL A 52 -30.99 -11.61 14.51
C VAL A 52 -30.53 -10.24 15.01
N LYS A 53 -31.11 -9.74 16.10
CA LYS A 53 -30.75 -8.43 16.66
C LYS A 53 -29.30 -8.40 17.16
N GLU A 54 -28.84 -9.48 17.79
CA GLU A 54 -27.45 -9.61 18.21
C GLU A 54 -26.50 -9.65 17.01
N ALA A 55 -26.85 -10.42 15.97
CA ALA A 55 -26.07 -10.50 14.74
C ALA A 55 -25.99 -9.13 14.03
N GLU A 56 -27.09 -8.40 13.91
CA GLU A 56 -27.13 -7.05 13.33
C GLU A 56 -26.28 -6.06 14.14
N THR A 57 -26.37 -6.11 15.47
CA THR A 57 -25.57 -5.26 16.35
C THR A 57 -24.08 -5.55 16.18
N SER A 58 -23.70 -6.83 16.15
CA SER A 58 -22.32 -7.24 15.92
C SER A 58 -21.81 -6.82 14.54
N MET A 59 -22.65 -6.91 13.51
CA MET A 59 -22.32 -6.47 12.16
C MET A 59 -22.06 -4.95 12.12
N GLN A 60 -22.94 -4.15 12.72
CA GLN A 60 -22.78 -2.70 12.77
C GLN A 60 -21.51 -2.29 13.53
N GLN A 61 -21.18 -2.98 14.62
CA GLN A 61 -19.93 -2.74 15.36
C GLN A 61 -18.69 -3.07 14.52
N ALA A 62 -18.72 -4.19 13.80
CA ALA A 62 -17.65 -4.59 12.90
C ALA A 62 -17.48 -3.59 11.74
N GLU A 63 -18.57 -3.14 11.14
CA GLU A 63 -18.57 -2.10 10.10
C GLU A 63 -17.98 -0.79 10.61
N GLY A 64 -18.42 -0.31 11.78
CA GLY A 64 -17.89 0.92 12.38
C GLY A 64 -16.39 0.83 12.71
N TYR A 65 -15.94 -0.35 13.17
CA TYR A 65 -14.51 -0.59 13.38
C TYR A 65 -13.71 -0.57 12.07
N LEU A 66 -14.20 -1.25 11.04
CA LEU A 66 -13.55 -1.27 9.72
C LEU A 66 -13.48 0.12 9.10
N ASP A 67 -14.55 0.90 9.20
CA ASP A 67 -14.60 2.28 8.70
C ASP A 67 -13.57 3.16 9.42
N SER A 68 -13.49 3.06 10.75
CA SER A 68 -12.48 3.80 11.55
C SER A 68 -11.05 3.43 11.17
N VAL A 69 -10.75 2.14 10.98
CA VAL A 69 -9.41 1.69 10.58
C VAL A 69 -9.09 2.14 9.16
N MET A 70 -10.07 2.09 8.25
CA MET A 70 -9.89 2.51 6.87
C MET A 70 -9.68 4.02 6.76
N GLU A 71 -10.44 4.83 7.49
CA GLU A 71 -10.27 6.29 7.55
C GLU A 71 -8.88 6.65 8.07
N ALA A 72 -8.46 6.03 9.18
CA ALA A 72 -7.12 6.24 9.74
C ALA A 72 -6.01 5.86 8.73
N ALA A 73 -6.15 4.72 8.05
CA ALA A 73 -5.19 4.30 7.04
C ALA A 73 -5.14 5.27 5.84
N MET A 74 -6.29 5.75 5.36
CA MET A 74 -6.36 6.72 4.26
C MET A 74 -5.73 8.07 4.64
N ASP A 75 -5.92 8.51 5.87
CA ASP A 75 -5.27 9.71 6.39
C ASP A 75 -3.74 9.56 6.48
N GLU A 76 -3.25 8.40 6.91
CA GLU A 76 -1.82 8.08 6.90
C GLU A 76 -1.26 8.06 5.47
N PHE A 77 -1.97 7.43 4.52
CA PHE A 77 -1.58 7.42 3.11
C PHE A 77 -1.49 8.83 2.55
N ARG A 78 -2.46 9.70 2.85
CA ARG A 78 -2.44 11.10 2.38
C ARG A 78 -1.21 11.85 2.91
N ARG A 79 -0.90 11.70 4.20
CA ARG A 79 0.29 12.31 4.80
C ARG A 79 1.57 11.78 4.19
N LEU A 80 1.64 10.47 3.92
CA LEU A 80 2.77 9.84 3.26
C LEU A 80 2.99 10.41 1.85
N GLU A 81 1.93 10.56 1.06
CA GLU A 81 2.00 11.14 -0.28
C GLU A 81 2.49 12.59 -0.25
N GLU A 82 1.95 13.40 0.66
CA GLU A 82 2.38 14.80 0.86
C GLU A 82 3.86 14.89 1.25
N GLU A 83 4.31 14.03 2.17
CA GLU A 83 5.71 13.99 2.59
C GLU A 83 6.63 13.52 1.47
N MET A 84 6.23 12.49 0.72
CA MET A 84 6.98 11.99 -0.42
C MET A 84 7.14 13.05 -1.51
N GLU A 85 6.06 13.76 -1.85
CA GLU A 85 6.08 14.85 -2.83
C GLU A 85 6.99 16.00 -2.37
N ARG A 86 6.94 16.34 -1.07
CA ARG A 86 7.83 17.37 -0.49
C ARG A 86 9.30 16.95 -0.58
N MET A 87 9.61 15.70 -0.26
CA MET A 87 10.98 15.16 -0.34
C MET A 87 11.47 15.13 -1.78
N ALA A 88 10.66 14.61 -2.71
CA ALA A 88 11.00 14.54 -4.13
C ALA A 88 11.30 15.93 -4.71
N LYS A 89 10.50 16.95 -4.36
CA LYS A 89 10.77 18.35 -4.75
C LYS A 89 12.08 18.88 -4.17
N ALA A 90 12.38 18.56 -2.92
CA ALA A 90 13.62 18.99 -2.26
C ALA A 90 14.84 18.33 -2.91
N GLU A 91 14.78 17.02 -3.17
CA GLU A 91 15.84 16.27 -3.84
C GLU A 91 16.06 16.74 -5.29
N LEU A 92 14.99 16.95 -6.04
CA LEU A 92 15.07 17.49 -7.40
C LEU A 92 15.79 18.85 -7.42
N LYS A 93 15.41 19.74 -6.51
CA LYS A 93 16.01 21.07 -6.41
C LYS A 93 17.49 21.01 -6.06
N ASP A 94 17.88 20.16 -5.11
CA ASP A 94 19.30 19.99 -4.74
C ASP A 94 20.11 19.42 -5.90
N LEU A 95 19.53 18.49 -6.67
CA LEU A 95 20.14 17.93 -7.87
C LEU A 95 20.33 19.00 -8.96
N GLU A 96 19.30 19.82 -9.22
CA GLU A 96 19.38 20.95 -10.16
C GLU A 96 20.47 21.95 -9.74
N ASP A 97 20.49 22.35 -8.48
CA ASP A 97 21.49 23.26 -7.93
C ASP A 97 22.92 22.69 -8.06
N THR A 98 23.08 21.39 -7.82
CA THR A 98 24.36 20.69 -7.97
C THR A 98 24.79 20.60 -9.42
N ALA A 99 23.88 20.27 -10.34
CA ALA A 99 24.14 20.22 -11.77
C ALA A 99 24.53 21.61 -12.31
N ASP A 100 23.86 22.67 -11.85
CA ASP A 100 24.16 24.05 -12.22
C ASP A 100 25.55 24.48 -11.74
N LYS A 101 25.92 24.14 -10.51
CA LYS A 101 27.26 24.39 -9.97
C LYS A 101 28.32 23.64 -10.79
N ALA A 102 28.08 22.36 -11.09
CA ALA A 102 28.99 21.55 -11.90
C ALA A 102 29.16 22.13 -13.32
N ARG A 103 28.07 22.56 -13.96
CA ARG A 103 28.08 23.20 -15.29
C ARG A 103 28.88 24.52 -15.27
N LYS A 104 28.63 25.38 -14.28
CA LYS A 104 29.38 26.64 -14.11
C LYS A 104 30.88 26.36 -13.91
N MET A 105 31.22 25.38 -13.09
CA MET A 105 32.62 24.98 -12.86
C MET A 105 33.26 24.42 -14.13
N GLY A 106 32.57 23.55 -14.87
CA GLY A 106 33.03 23.01 -16.14
C GLY A 106 33.35 24.11 -17.16
N ASN A 107 32.45 25.08 -17.32
CA ASN A 107 32.67 26.23 -18.20
C ASN A 107 33.87 27.09 -17.79
N LEU A 108 34.11 27.26 -16.48
CA LEU A 108 35.29 27.99 -15.98
C LEU A 108 36.59 27.22 -16.26
N MET A 109 36.59 25.91 -16.02
CA MET A 109 37.73 25.04 -16.30
C MET A 109 38.06 25.01 -17.80
N GLU A 110 37.04 24.93 -18.66
CA GLU A 110 37.20 24.97 -20.11
C GLU A 110 37.89 26.27 -20.55
N LYS A 111 37.42 27.43 -20.06
CA LYS A 111 38.04 28.74 -20.35
C LYS A 111 39.49 28.81 -19.87
N ALA A 112 39.76 28.33 -18.66
CA ALA A 112 41.11 28.31 -18.10
C ALA A 112 42.06 27.42 -18.92
N ALA A 113 41.60 26.23 -19.29
CA ALA A 113 42.33 25.30 -20.14
C ALA A 113 42.60 25.87 -21.54
N ALA A 114 41.62 26.55 -22.15
CA ALA A 114 41.80 27.22 -23.43
C ALA A 114 42.86 28.33 -23.37
N ILE A 115 42.86 29.16 -22.31
CA ILE A 115 43.89 30.20 -22.09
C ILE A 115 45.27 29.56 -21.91
N ALA A 116 45.39 28.53 -21.07
CA ALA A 116 46.66 27.84 -20.84
C ALA A 116 47.20 27.18 -22.12
N SER A 117 46.32 26.52 -22.88
CA SER A 117 46.65 25.92 -24.18
C SER A 117 47.15 26.98 -25.16
N LYS A 118 46.45 28.12 -25.28
CA LYS A 118 46.89 29.23 -26.15
C LYS A 118 48.28 29.74 -25.75
N LYS A 119 48.53 29.97 -24.47
CA LYS A 119 49.86 30.39 -23.97
C LYS A 119 50.95 29.37 -24.27
N TYR A 120 50.65 28.08 -24.13
CA TYR A 120 51.59 27.01 -24.46
C TYR A 120 51.95 27.01 -25.95
N VAL A 121 50.94 27.10 -26.82
CA VAL A 121 51.13 27.19 -28.28
C VAL A 121 51.93 28.44 -28.66
N GLU A 122 51.62 29.60 -28.08
CA GLU A 122 52.40 30.83 -28.29
C GLU A 122 53.86 30.69 -27.84
N ALA A 123 54.11 30.10 -26.67
CA ALA A 123 55.47 29.85 -26.18
C ALA A 123 56.24 28.89 -27.10
N ALA A 124 55.60 27.80 -27.57
CA ALA A 124 56.18 26.87 -28.51
C ALA A 124 56.52 27.54 -29.86
N LEU A 125 55.61 28.37 -30.38
CA LEU A 125 55.82 29.12 -31.62
C LEU A 125 56.97 30.14 -31.49
N ASN A 126 57.02 30.86 -30.37
CA ASN A 126 58.10 31.81 -30.08
C ASN A 126 59.45 31.09 -29.96
N SER A 127 59.50 29.95 -29.28
CA SER A 127 60.70 29.11 -29.17
C SER A 127 61.16 28.57 -30.53
N ALA A 128 60.24 28.06 -31.35
CA ALA A 128 60.54 27.60 -32.70
C ALA A 128 61.06 28.75 -33.58
N THR A 129 60.45 29.93 -33.50
CA THR A 129 60.90 31.13 -34.23
C THR A 129 62.29 31.58 -33.79
N ALA A 130 62.57 31.58 -32.49
CA ALA A 130 63.89 31.89 -31.95
C ALA A 130 64.93 30.87 -32.43
N SER A 131 64.57 29.58 -32.44
CA SER A 131 65.43 28.50 -32.93
C SER A 131 65.70 28.61 -34.43
N MET A 132 64.71 29.00 -35.24
CA MET A 132 64.91 29.28 -36.67
C MET A 132 65.80 30.50 -36.90
N LYS A 133 65.60 31.59 -36.14
CA LYS A 133 66.45 32.79 -36.21
C LYS A 133 67.90 32.48 -35.82
N SER A 134 68.12 31.67 -34.79
CA SER A 134 69.48 31.28 -34.36
C SER A 134 70.14 30.36 -35.40
N ALA A 135 69.41 29.39 -35.96
CA ALA A 135 69.91 28.54 -37.04
C ALA A 135 70.28 29.34 -38.30
N TRP A 136 69.43 30.31 -38.69
CA TRP A 136 69.71 31.22 -39.80
C TRP A 136 70.95 32.09 -39.57
N LYS A 137 71.11 32.64 -38.36
CA LYS A 137 72.30 33.43 -37.98
C LYS A 137 73.57 32.57 -37.94
N GLY A 138 73.46 31.30 -37.53
CA GLY A 138 74.56 30.32 -37.58
C GLY A 138 74.99 29.96 -39.00
N LEU A 139 74.05 29.88 -39.95
CA LEU A 139 74.32 29.71 -41.38
C LEU A 139 74.98 30.95 -41.99
N SER A 140 74.55 32.15 -41.59
CA SER A 140 75.11 33.43 -42.04
C SER A 140 76.53 33.71 -41.49
N SER A 141 77.00 32.99 -40.48
CA SER A 141 78.32 33.21 -39.86
C SER A 141 79.40 32.23 -40.32
N LYS A 142 79.20 31.52 -41.45
CA LYS A 142 80.33 30.89 -42.15
C LYS A 142 81.23 31.97 -42.76
N LYS A 143 82.09 32.57 -41.93
CA LYS A 143 83.33 33.19 -42.42
C LYS A 143 84.15 32.06 -43.05
N VAL A 144 84.22 32.08 -44.37
CA VAL A 144 85.19 31.30 -45.14
C VAL A 144 86.55 31.92 -44.83
N HIS A 145 87.45 31.17 -44.21
CA HIS A 145 88.85 31.56 -44.09
C HIS A 145 89.55 31.20 -45.42
N PRO A 146 90.11 32.15 -46.18
CA PRO A 146 90.96 31.82 -47.32
C PRO A 146 92.35 31.38 -46.82
N SER A 147 92.85 30.33 -47.45
CA SER A 147 94.17 29.71 -47.26
C SER A 147 95.35 30.62 -47.57
#